data_AF-A0A0Q4TI52-F1
#
_entry.id   AF-A0A0Q4TI52-F1
#
_cell.length_a   1.000
_cell.length_b   1.000
_cell.length_c   1.000
_cell.angle_alpha   90.00
_cell.angle_beta   90.00
_cell.angle_gamma   90.00
#
_symmetry.space_group_name_H-M   'P 1'
#
loop_
_entity.id
_entity.type
_entity.pdbx_description
1 polymer ?
#
loop_
_entity_poly.entity_id
_entity_poly.type
_entity_poly.pdbx_seq_one_letter_code
_entity_poly.pdbx_strand_id
1 'polypeptide(L)'
;MDQHTNEPTDRTPEEEAAALALAVVSQAAAITQGDPEAVEASDENLREVVAELTDQPLTPRQEDVVATLGAAGGSLAAGLTAALAHEKGVDPGIILGSTSQAIVAQTQSPFVGGHDDGDDDPELVTRAERDARAHAAERDGADRGDDDDADHAS
;
A
#
# COMPACT_ATOMS: atom_id res chain seq x y z
N MET A 1 8.44 27.07 31.70
CA MET A 1 8.59 26.84 30.25
C MET A 1 8.73 25.34 30.13
N ASP A 2 7.59 24.68 30.04
CA ASP A 2 7.52 23.23 30.01
C ASP A 2 7.81 22.82 28.57
N GLN A 3 8.98 22.21 28.36
CA GLN A 3 9.35 21.67 27.07
C GLN A 3 8.47 20.43 26.86
N HIS A 4 7.50 20.53 25.96
CA HIS A 4 6.81 19.36 25.43
C HIS A 4 7.82 18.60 24.56
N THR A 5 8.64 17.78 25.20
CA THR A 5 9.37 16.71 24.52
C THR A 5 8.33 15.70 24.06
N ASN A 6 8.22 15.46 22.76
CA ASN A 6 7.46 14.31 22.28
C ASN A 6 8.19 13.07 22.78
N GLU A 7 7.49 12.21 23.53
CA GLU A 7 8.06 10.93 23.94
C GLU A 7 8.29 10.08 22.67
N PRO A 8 9.47 9.47 22.50
CA PRO A 8 9.74 8.58 21.38
C PRO A 8 8.68 7.47 21.36
N THR A 9 8.09 7.21 20.21
CA THR A 9 7.11 6.12 20.11
C THR A 9 7.79 4.77 20.24
N ASP A 10 7.16 3.80 20.93
CA ASP A 10 7.64 2.41 21.04
C ASP A 10 7.61 1.64 19.69
N ARG A 11 7.40 2.35 18.58
CA ARG A 11 7.27 1.80 17.23
C ARG A 11 8.62 1.37 16.69
N THR A 12 8.64 0.28 15.92
CA THR A 12 9.82 -0.04 15.10
C THR A 12 9.93 0.92 13.90
N PRO A 13 11.12 1.12 13.32
CA PRO A 13 11.28 1.97 12.12
C PRO A 13 10.33 1.59 10.96
N GLU A 14 10.01 0.30 10.84
CA GLU A 14 9.06 -0.21 9.85
C GLU A 14 7.62 0.25 10.14
N GLU A 15 7.20 0.26 11.40
CA GLU A 15 5.90 0.75 11.84
C GLU A 15 5.77 2.26 11.67
N GLU A 16 6.85 3.01 11.91
CA GLU A 16 6.93 4.45 11.65
C GLU A 16 6.83 4.75 10.15
N ALA A 17 7.55 4.00 9.31
CA ALA A 17 7.48 4.12 7.85
C ALA A 17 6.08 3.79 7.32
N ALA A 18 5.42 2.79 7.89
CA ALA A 18 4.04 2.45 7.53
C ALA A 18 3.04 3.52 7.95
N ALA A 19 3.20 4.12 9.14
CA ALA A 19 2.36 5.23 9.56
C ALA A 19 2.47 6.42 8.60
N LEU A 20 3.70 6.79 8.20
CA LEU A 20 3.93 7.82 7.19
C LEU A 20 3.31 7.46 5.83
N ALA A 21 3.52 6.24 5.36
CA ALA A 21 2.97 5.79 4.09
C ALA A 21 1.44 5.81 4.08
N LEU A 22 0.79 5.40 5.19
CA LEU A 22 -0.66 5.43 5.33
C LEU A 22 -1.21 6.87 5.36
N ALA A 23 -0.52 7.82 6.00
CA ALA A 23 -0.90 9.23 5.97
C ALA A 23 -0.89 9.79 4.53
N VAL A 24 0.14 9.45 3.74
CA VAL A 24 0.22 9.82 2.32
C VAL A 24 -0.90 9.17 1.49
N VAL A 25 -1.24 7.90 1.76
CA VAL A 25 -2.34 7.21 1.08
C VAL A 25 -3.70 7.84 1.43
N SER A 26 -3.91 8.24 2.69
CA SER A 26 -5.10 9.00 3.11
C SER A 26 -5.24 10.30 2.32
N GLN A 27 -4.14 11.06 2.19
CA GLN A 27 -4.12 12.28 1.40
C GLN A 27 -4.41 12.03 -0.09
N ALA A 28 -3.83 10.97 -0.66
CA ALA A 28 -4.10 10.58 -2.05
C ALA A 28 -5.57 10.22 -2.26
N ALA A 29 -6.21 9.57 -1.28
CA ALA A 29 -7.63 9.26 -1.30
C ALA A 29 -8.49 10.53 -1.28
N ALA A 30 -8.16 11.50 -0.43
CA ALA A 30 -8.84 12.79 -0.37
C ALA A 30 -8.73 13.58 -1.69
N ILE A 31 -7.52 13.62 -2.29
CA ILE A 31 -7.28 14.26 -3.59
C ILE A 31 -8.12 13.58 -4.69
N THR A 32 -8.14 12.24 -4.69
CA THR A 32 -8.86 11.45 -5.69
C THR A 32 -10.37 11.62 -5.59
N GLN A 33 -10.90 11.80 -4.37
CA GLN A 33 -12.31 12.09 -4.12
C GLN A 33 -12.69 13.54 -4.43
N GLY A 34 -11.69 14.42 -4.58
CA GLY A 34 -11.90 15.85 -4.83
C GLY A 34 -12.54 16.57 -3.65
N ASP A 35 -12.28 16.10 -2.42
CA ASP A 35 -12.80 16.66 -1.17
C ASP A 35 -11.74 17.58 -0.52
N PRO A 36 -11.91 18.91 -0.60
CA PRO A 36 -10.93 19.85 -0.06
C PRO A 36 -10.80 19.79 1.47
N GLU A 37 -11.89 19.50 2.19
CA GLU A 37 -11.86 19.40 3.65
C GLU A 37 -11.09 18.13 4.06
N ALA A 38 -11.28 17.02 3.34
CA ALA A 38 -10.50 15.81 3.56
C ALA A 38 -9.02 15.99 3.22
N VAL A 39 -8.67 16.84 2.25
CA VAL A 39 -7.26 17.16 1.92
C VAL A 39 -6.62 17.94 3.06
N GLU A 40 -7.28 18.95 3.59
CA GLU A 40 -6.78 19.74 4.72
C GLU A 40 -6.62 18.88 5.99
N ALA A 41 -7.61 18.03 6.28
CA ALA A 41 -7.52 17.07 7.38
C ALA A 41 -6.37 16.06 7.21
N SER A 42 -6.11 15.62 5.98
CA SER A 42 -5.00 14.69 5.69
C SER A 42 -3.63 15.37 5.79
N ASP A 43 -3.53 16.65 5.42
CA ASP A 43 -2.31 17.45 5.62
C ASP A 43 -1.99 17.59 7.10
N GLU A 44 -3.01 17.86 7.93
CA GLU A 44 -2.81 17.94 9.38
C GLU A 44 -2.43 16.59 9.98
N ASN A 45 -3.10 15.52 9.56
CA ASN A 45 -2.74 14.17 10.00
C ASN A 45 -1.28 13.81 9.65
N LEU A 46 -0.78 14.18 8.47
CA LEU A 46 0.61 13.94 8.12
C LEU A 46 1.57 14.73 9.02
N ARG A 47 1.25 15.98 9.37
CA ARG A 47 2.06 16.78 10.32
C ARG A 47 2.07 16.15 11.69
N GLU A 48 0.93 15.69 12.19
CA GLU A 48 0.81 14.98 13.47
C GLU A 48 1.66 13.72 13.47
N VAL A 49 1.55 12.88 12.43
CA VAL A 49 2.37 11.67 12.28
C VAL A 49 3.85 12.02 12.29
N VAL A 50 4.31 13.01 11.52
CA VAL A 50 5.72 13.40 11.54
C VAL A 50 6.14 13.94 12.90
N ALA A 51 5.29 14.71 13.58
CA ALA A 51 5.60 15.26 14.89
C ALA A 51 5.81 14.15 15.93
N GLU A 52 4.98 13.10 15.92
CA GLU A 52 5.16 11.93 16.79
C GLU A 52 6.48 11.17 16.53
N LEU A 53 7.00 11.25 15.31
CA LEU A 53 8.26 10.60 14.91
C LEU A 53 9.50 11.46 15.18
N THR A 54 9.33 12.61 15.83
CA THR A 54 10.44 13.53 16.13
C THR A 54 10.56 13.80 17.62
N ASP A 55 11.78 13.69 18.16
CA ASP A 55 12.07 13.93 19.58
C ASP A 55 11.84 15.39 20.02
N GLN A 56 11.84 16.31 19.06
CA GLN A 56 11.71 17.75 19.28
C GLN A 56 10.60 18.30 18.39
N PRO A 57 9.86 19.32 18.85
CA PRO A 57 8.88 20.00 18.02
C PRO A 57 9.50 20.48 16.71
N LEU A 58 8.76 20.32 15.62
CA LEU A 58 9.16 20.85 14.32
C LEU A 58 9.31 22.36 14.40
N THR A 59 10.33 22.89 13.75
CA THR A 59 10.41 24.33 13.48
C THR A 59 9.37 24.71 12.43
N PRO A 60 8.91 25.97 12.36
CA PRO A 60 7.93 26.40 11.36
C PRO A 60 8.34 26.06 9.92
N ARG A 61 9.64 26.17 9.62
CA ARG A 61 10.15 25.83 8.28
C ARG A 61 10.13 24.32 8.01
N GLN A 62 10.26 23.48 9.03
CA GLN A 62 10.14 22.03 8.87
C GLN A 62 8.67 21.64 8.65
N GLU A 63 7.72 22.28 9.32
CA GLU A 63 6.28 22.09 9.08
C GLU A 63 5.91 22.42 7.62
N ASP A 64 6.42 23.53 7.08
CA ASP A 64 6.23 23.91 5.66
C ASP A 64 6.80 22.84 4.70
N VAL A 65 7.97 22.29 5.03
CA VAL A 65 8.62 21.24 4.24
C VAL A 65 7.80 19.95 4.28
N VAL A 66 7.33 19.54 5.46
CA VAL A 66 6.47 18.36 5.62
C VAL A 66 5.18 18.52 4.83
N ALA A 67 4.52 19.68 4.92
CA ALA A 67 3.32 19.98 4.14
C ALA A 67 3.59 19.90 2.62
N THR A 68 4.72 20.43 2.16
CA THR A 68 5.11 20.38 0.75
C THR A 68 5.38 18.95 0.29
N LEU A 69 6.07 18.15 1.10
CA LEU A 69 6.35 16.74 0.82
C LEU A 69 5.08 15.90 0.82
N GLY A 70 4.17 16.16 1.74
CA GLY A 70 2.82 15.56 1.78
C GLY A 70 2.07 15.84 0.50
N ALA A 71 1.89 17.12 0.16
CA ALA A 71 1.19 17.54 -1.06
C ALA A 71 1.80 16.91 -2.32
N ALA A 72 3.14 16.87 -2.44
CA ALA A 72 3.82 16.23 -3.56
C ALA A 72 3.60 14.71 -3.57
N GLY A 73 3.77 14.04 -2.43
CA GLY A 73 3.58 12.60 -2.28
C GLY A 73 2.15 12.16 -2.54
N GLY A 74 1.17 12.83 -1.93
CA GLY A 74 -0.25 12.60 -2.12
C GLY A 74 -0.68 12.83 -3.57
N SER A 75 -0.17 13.89 -4.23
CA SER A 75 -0.46 14.13 -5.66
C SER A 75 0.12 13.06 -6.57
N LEU A 76 1.35 12.60 -6.31
CA LEU A 76 1.97 11.49 -7.06
C LEU A 76 1.19 10.20 -6.87
N ALA A 77 0.83 9.86 -5.62
CA ALA A 77 0.05 8.68 -5.29
C ALA A 77 -1.36 8.73 -5.91
N ALA A 78 -2.04 9.89 -5.87
CA ALA A 78 -3.33 10.09 -6.52
C ALA A 78 -3.23 9.94 -8.05
N GLY A 79 -2.22 10.56 -8.67
CA GLY A 79 -1.98 10.46 -10.11
C GLY A 79 -1.69 9.03 -10.57
N LEU A 80 -0.84 8.30 -9.84
CA LEU A 80 -0.54 6.89 -10.12
C LEU A 80 -1.77 6.01 -9.92
N THR A 81 -2.53 6.25 -8.85
CA THR A 81 -3.79 5.54 -8.56
C THR A 81 -4.77 5.75 -9.71
N ALA A 82 -4.97 6.99 -10.16
CA ALA A 82 -5.87 7.29 -11.26
C ALA A 82 -5.44 6.63 -12.57
N ALA A 83 -4.14 6.65 -12.89
CA ALA A 83 -3.60 6.00 -14.08
C ALA A 83 -3.80 4.48 -14.05
N LEU A 84 -3.51 3.84 -12.91
CA LEU A 84 -3.66 2.40 -12.75
C LEU A 84 -5.15 1.98 -12.73
N ALA A 85 -6.01 2.74 -12.06
CA ALA A 85 -7.45 2.53 -12.04
C ALA A 85 -8.04 2.58 -13.46
N HIS A 86 -7.63 3.58 -14.26
CA HIS A 86 -8.01 3.69 -15.66
C HIS A 86 -7.50 2.51 -16.49
N GLU A 87 -6.24 2.10 -16.33
CA GLU A 87 -5.66 0.95 -17.05
C GLU A 87 -6.39 -0.36 -16.73
N LYS A 88 -6.77 -0.57 -15.47
CA LYS A 88 -7.41 -1.81 -14.99
C LYS A 88 -8.94 -1.80 -15.08
N GLY A 89 -9.56 -0.65 -15.36
CA GLY A 89 -11.01 -0.48 -15.36
C GLY A 89 -11.65 -0.68 -13.99
N VAL A 90 -10.98 -0.26 -12.92
CA VAL A 90 -11.45 -0.41 -11.53
C VAL A 90 -11.58 0.94 -10.84
N ASP A 91 -12.28 0.97 -9.70
CA ASP A 91 -12.38 2.16 -8.88
C ASP A 91 -11.04 2.51 -8.20
N PRO A 92 -10.60 3.79 -8.20
CA PRO A 92 -9.37 4.23 -7.54
C PRO A 92 -9.28 3.86 -6.04
N GLY A 93 -10.41 3.83 -5.33
CA GLY A 93 -10.48 3.43 -3.93
C GLY A 93 -10.08 1.96 -3.70
N ILE A 94 -10.32 1.07 -4.67
CA ILE A 94 -9.86 -0.33 -4.61
C ILE A 94 -8.34 -0.41 -4.66
N ILE A 95 -7.70 0.41 -5.50
CA ILE A 95 -6.24 0.49 -5.59
C ILE A 95 -5.66 1.03 -4.28
N LEU A 96 -6.20 2.14 -3.76
CA LEU A 96 -5.75 2.74 -2.50
C LEU A 96 -5.95 1.80 -1.30
N GLY A 97 -7.07 1.08 -1.26
CA GLY A 97 -7.34 0.06 -0.25
C GLY A 97 -6.32 -1.09 -0.32
N SER A 98 -6.00 -1.56 -1.53
CA SER A 98 -4.99 -2.60 -1.75
C SER A 98 -3.59 -2.13 -1.35
N THR A 99 -3.24 -0.88 -1.67
CA THR A 99 -1.97 -0.24 -1.24
C THR A 99 -1.89 -0.18 0.29
N SER A 100 -2.96 0.23 0.97
CA SER A 100 -3.01 0.29 2.44
C SER A 100 -2.81 -1.09 3.07
N GLN A 101 -3.46 -2.12 2.51
CA GLN A 101 -3.30 -3.50 2.97
C GLN A 101 -1.86 -4.01 2.78
N ALA A 102 -1.22 -3.68 1.66
CA ALA A 102 0.16 -4.06 1.39
C ALA A 102 1.13 -3.40 2.39
N ILE A 103 0.92 -2.13 2.72
CA ILE A 103 1.73 -1.40 3.72
C ILE A 103 1.62 -2.08 5.09
N VAL A 104 0.41 -2.40 5.54
CA VAL A 104 0.19 -3.08 6.83
C VAL A 104 0.75 -4.50 6.83
N ALA A 105 0.64 -5.23 5.72
CA ALA A 105 1.21 -6.57 5.62
C ALA A 105 2.75 -6.55 5.72
N GLN A 106 3.39 -5.49 5.21
CA GLN A 106 4.84 -5.33 5.27
C GLN A 106 5.36 -5.19 6.71
N THR A 107 4.61 -4.54 7.60
CA THR A 107 5.00 -4.39 9.02
C THR A 107 4.80 -5.65 9.84
N GLN A 108 3.89 -6.53 9.41
CA GLN A 108 3.59 -7.80 10.09
C GLN A 108 4.53 -8.94 9.68
N SER A 109 5.22 -8.79 8.53
CA SER A 109 6.26 -9.73 8.14
C SER A 109 7.54 -9.37 8.88
N PRO A 110 8.13 -10.27 9.71
CA PRO A 110 9.45 -10.03 10.25
C PRO A 110 10.40 -9.84 9.08
N PHE A 111 10.98 -8.65 8.98
CA PHE A 111 12.07 -8.38 8.07
C PHE A 111 13.20 -9.33 8.43
N VAL A 112 13.35 -10.43 7.68
CA VAL A 112 14.60 -11.19 7.64
C VAL A 112 15.59 -10.25 6.98
N GLY A 113 16.26 -9.46 7.81
CA GLY A 113 17.40 -8.66 7.37
C GLY A 113 18.35 -9.58 6.62
N GLY A 114 18.60 -9.25 5.36
CA GLY A 114 19.53 -9.98 4.51
C GLY A 114 20.88 -10.08 5.19
N HIS A 115 21.15 -11.24 5.81
CA HIS A 115 22.43 -11.88 5.65
C HIS A 115 22.40 -12.52 4.27
N ASP A 116 23.06 -11.83 3.35
CA ASP A 116 23.64 -12.38 2.14
C ASP A 116 24.60 -13.50 2.54
N ASP A 117 24.07 -14.69 2.79
CA ASP A 117 24.81 -15.95 2.79
C ASP A 117 23.95 -16.94 2.01
N GLY A 118 24.37 -17.21 0.78
CA GLY A 118 23.61 -17.91 -0.25
C GLY A 118 23.31 -19.35 0.08
N ASP A 119 22.06 -19.61 0.46
CA ASP A 119 21.41 -20.91 0.29
C ASP A 119 20.16 -20.69 -0.57
N ASP A 120 20.38 -20.61 -1.89
CA ASP A 120 19.39 -21.03 -2.88
C ASP A 120 19.08 -22.50 -2.60
N ASP A 121 18.14 -22.79 -1.69
CA ASP A 121 17.65 -24.14 -1.48
C ASP A 121 16.82 -24.54 -2.73
N PRO A 122 17.36 -25.42 -3.61
CA PRO A 122 16.69 -25.78 -4.84
C PRO A 122 15.38 -26.53 -4.60
N GLU A 123 15.13 -27.03 -3.38
CA GLU A 123 13.86 -27.69 -3.03
C GLU A 123 12.70 -26.71 -2.86
N LEU A 124 12.96 -25.48 -2.42
CA LEU A 124 11.90 -24.47 -2.26
C LEU A 124 11.45 -23.90 -3.61
N VAL A 125 12.40 -23.67 -4.53
CA VAL A 125 12.10 -23.21 -5.90
C VAL A 125 11.32 -24.29 -6.66
N THR A 126 11.73 -25.55 -6.56
CA THR A 126 11.04 -26.66 -7.24
C THR A 126 9.64 -26.93 -6.67
N ARG A 127 9.41 -26.64 -5.37
CA ARG A 127 8.08 -26.71 -4.77
C ARG A 127 7.17 -25.59 -5.27
N ALA A 128 7.66 -24.36 -5.31
CA ALA A 128 6.90 -23.22 -5.83
C ALA A 128 6.52 -23.41 -7.31
N GLU A 129 7.44 -23.94 -8.14
CA GLU A 129 7.14 -24.27 -9.53
C GLU A 129 6.12 -25.41 -9.69
N ARG A 130 6.15 -26.41 -8.80
CA ARG A 130 5.19 -27.53 -8.81
C ARG A 130 3.79 -27.04 -8.45
N ASP A 131 3.67 -26.17 -7.45
CA ASP A 131 2.38 -25.61 -7.02
C ASP A 131 1.80 -24.66 -8.10
N ALA A 132 2.65 -23.85 -8.75
CA ALA A 132 2.22 -23.01 -9.87
C ALA A 132 1.69 -23.84 -11.07
N ARG A 133 2.30 -24.99 -11.37
CA ARG A 133 1.81 -25.91 -12.42
C ARG A 133 0.51 -26.59 -12.05
N ALA A 134 0.28 -26.90 -10.78
CA ALA A 134 -0.98 -27.48 -10.32
C ALA A 134 -2.14 -26.51 -10.51
N HIS A 135 -1.96 -25.23 -10.16
CA HIS A 135 -3.00 -24.20 -10.34
C HIS A 135 -3.26 -23.84 -11.81
N ALA A 136 -2.27 -23.97 -12.69
CA ALA A 136 -2.48 -23.79 -14.13
C ALA A 136 -3.30 -24.93 -14.75
N ALA A 137 -3.08 -26.18 -14.31
CA ALA A 137 -3.80 -27.35 -14.82
C ALA A 137 -5.29 -27.38 -14.40
N GLU A 138 -5.65 -26.79 -13.27
CA GLU A 138 -7.04 -26.68 -12.81
C GLU A 138 -7.88 -25.69 -13.64
N ARG A 139 -7.25 -24.69 -14.28
CA ARG A 139 -7.97 -23.70 -15.12
C ARG A 139 -8.28 -24.21 -16.53
N ASP A 140 -7.43 -25.06 -17.08
CA ASP A 140 -7.62 -25.62 -18.44
C ASP A 140 -8.60 -26.81 -18.51
N GLY A 141 -9.03 -27.33 -17.35
CA GLY A 141 -9.94 -28.48 -17.27
C GLY A 141 -11.44 -28.15 -17.32
N ALA A 142 -11.82 -26.88 -17.26
CA ALA A 142 -13.22 -26.46 -17.07
C ALA A 142 -13.94 -25.97 -18.35
N ASP A 143 -13.28 -25.96 -19.52
CA ASP A 143 -13.82 -25.37 -20.77
C ASP A 143 -14.07 -26.41 -21.88
N ARG A 144 -14.42 -27.66 -21.53
CA ARG A 144 -14.86 -28.66 -22.51
C ARG A 144 -16.02 -29.49 -21.99
N GLY A 145 -17.24 -29.01 -22.25
CA GLY A 145 -18.42 -29.87 -22.24
C GLY A 145 -19.71 -29.15 -21.86
N ASP A 146 -20.25 -28.35 -22.77
CA ASP A 146 -21.71 -28.21 -22.93
C ASP A 146 -22.02 -27.48 -24.25
N ASP A 147 -22.08 -28.23 -25.35
CA ASP A 147 -22.67 -27.78 -26.63
C ASP A 147 -22.85 -29.02 -27.53
N ASP A 148 -23.73 -29.93 -27.12
CA ASP A 148 -24.29 -30.97 -28.00
C ASP A 148 -25.64 -31.41 -27.41
N ASP A 149 -26.71 -30.68 -27.76
CA ASP A 149 -28.07 -31.26 -27.88
C ASP A 149 -29.05 -30.20 -28.41
N ALA A 150 -29.08 -30.06 -29.74
CA ALA A 150 -30.20 -29.43 -30.44
C ALA A 150 -30.40 -30.07 -31.82
N ASP A 151 -30.71 -31.36 -31.85
CA ASP A 151 -31.39 -31.95 -33.00
C ASP A 151 -32.23 -33.16 -32.57
N HIS A 152 -33.55 -33.03 -32.76
CA HIS A 152 -34.57 -34.07 -32.98
C HIS A 152 -35.86 -33.85 -32.17
N ALA A 153 -36.89 -33.29 -32.81
CA ALA A 153 -38.22 -33.89 -32.83
C ALA A 153 -39.05 -33.30 -33.98
N SER A 154 -39.52 -34.21 -34.84
CA SER A 154 -40.47 -33.99 -35.94
C SER A 154 -41.89 -33.69 -35.48
#